data_AF-A0A7I4Y2C4-F1
#
_entry.id   AF-A0A7I4Y2C4-F1
#
_cell.length_a   1.000
_cell.length_b   1.000
_cell.length_c   1.000
_cell.angle_alpha   90.00
_cell.angle_beta   90.00
_cell.angle_gamma   90.00
#
_symmetry.space_group_name_H-M   'P 1'
#
loop_
_entity.id
_entity.type
_entity.pdbx_description
1 polymer ?
#
loop_
_entity_poly.entity_id
_entity_poly.type
_entity_poly.pdbx_seq_one_letter_code
_entity_poly.pdbx_strand_id
1 'polypeptide(L)'
;MPLILTILAILAGLSEAGITDLNCTHMVGGSPKYAQSAVNCNNRISDAACLVIYTAAVKVDDDTDRDAKCAGNPVNPALVQGAIDICPKTCGFCCLTPAFMCEDKRQPRIPCASLTEEMCESAVWRSILEEDCPKTCGLCTAGPCFDEAPGCGLDNAVICQSKNLESFVKKYCKKTCGYCNDTTTAPSVPGAPGVGCGSDPKCQNWIKNGFCTSTFYSDAQKRQYCGRPCGLC
;
A
#
# COMPACT_ATOMS: atom_id res chain seq x y z
N MET A 1 59.47 46.03 4.56
CA MET A 1 58.97 44.87 3.78
C MET A 1 57.92 44.16 4.63
N PRO A 2 56.61 44.36 4.41
CA PRO A 2 55.60 43.62 5.17
C PRO A 2 55.41 42.23 4.54
N LEU A 3 55.51 41.21 5.38
CA LEU A 3 55.26 39.81 5.05
C LEU A 3 53.75 39.58 5.00
N ILE A 4 53.18 39.42 3.80
CA ILE A 4 51.75 39.18 3.60
C ILE A 4 51.50 37.67 3.81
N LEU A 5 50.86 37.33 4.93
CA LEU A 5 50.41 35.97 5.23
C LEU A 5 49.05 35.74 4.56
N THR A 6 49.03 35.03 3.43
CA THR A 6 47.78 34.63 2.75
C THR A 6 47.17 33.42 3.45
N ILE A 7 46.09 33.67 4.21
CA ILE A 7 45.25 32.61 4.80
C ILE A 7 44.40 32.01 3.68
N LEU A 8 44.79 30.83 3.20
CA LEU A 8 44.02 30.02 2.26
C LEU A 8 42.88 29.34 3.04
N ALA A 9 41.68 29.94 3.03
CA ALA A 9 40.48 29.32 3.59
C ALA A 9 40.06 28.14 2.71
N ILE A 10 40.42 26.92 3.11
CA ILE A 10 39.91 25.69 2.52
C ILE A 10 38.44 25.59 2.94
N LEU A 11 37.52 25.99 2.06
CA LEU A 11 36.12 25.55 2.16
C LEU A 11 36.09 24.06 1.86
N ALA A 12 36.27 23.24 2.90
CA ALA A 12 35.81 21.86 2.86
C ALA A 12 34.28 21.93 2.75
N GLY A 13 33.77 21.76 1.53
CA GLY A 13 32.35 21.51 1.32
C GLY A 13 32.01 20.22 2.07
N LEU A 14 31.41 20.36 3.24
CA LEU A 14 30.72 19.26 3.89
C LEU A 14 29.53 18.95 2.97
N SER A 15 29.66 17.92 2.14
CA SER A 15 28.49 17.31 1.54
C SER A 15 27.67 16.76 2.71
N GLU A 16 26.63 17.48 3.11
CA GLU A 16 25.62 16.92 4.00
C GLU A 16 25.07 15.70 3.26
N ALA A 17 25.40 14.50 3.75
CA ALA A 17 24.89 13.25 3.22
C ALA A 17 23.42 13.12 3.61
N GLY A 18 22.56 13.89 2.93
CA GLY A 18 21.12 13.84 3.08
C GLY A 18 20.50 12.73 2.25
N ILE A 19 19.25 12.40 2.57
CA ILE A 19 18.43 11.44 1.84
C ILE A 19 18.42 11.77 0.34
N THR A 20 18.87 10.82 -0.49
CA THR A 20 18.89 10.99 -1.96
C THR A 20 17.56 10.65 -2.61
N ASP A 21 16.83 9.69 -2.04
CA ASP A 21 15.49 9.29 -2.45
C ASP A 21 14.42 9.81 -1.48
N LEU A 22 13.70 10.85 -1.88
CA LEU A 22 12.69 11.53 -1.06
C LEU A 22 11.38 10.73 -0.88
N ASN A 23 11.25 9.53 -1.44
CA ASN A 23 10.08 8.69 -1.18
C ASN A 23 9.88 8.44 0.32
N CYS A 24 8.62 8.46 0.77
CA CYS A 24 8.23 8.29 2.17
C CYS A 24 8.88 9.28 3.17
N THR A 25 9.27 10.47 2.71
CA THR A 25 9.81 11.53 3.58
C THR A 25 8.82 12.65 3.84
N HIS A 26 9.12 13.47 4.85
CA HIS A 26 8.47 14.74 5.14
C HIS A 26 9.52 15.79 5.50
N MET A 27 9.19 17.07 5.37
CA MET A 27 10.13 18.17 5.64
C MET A 27 10.03 18.63 7.10
N VAL A 28 11.16 18.63 7.81
CA VAL A 28 11.27 19.15 9.18
C VAL A 28 12.43 20.13 9.22
N GLY A 29 12.14 21.41 9.53
CA GLY A 29 13.20 22.43 9.59
C GLY A 29 13.94 22.66 8.27
N GLY A 30 13.36 22.29 7.13
CA GLY A 30 13.99 22.41 5.80
C GLY A 30 14.77 21.18 5.35
N SER A 31 14.88 20.14 6.18
CA SER A 31 15.56 18.89 5.84
C SER A 31 14.56 17.75 5.67
N PRO A 32 14.75 16.86 4.68
CA PRO A 32 13.92 15.67 4.53
C PRO A 32 14.20 14.67 5.65
N LYS A 33 13.14 14.12 6.24
CA LYS A 33 13.19 13.05 7.23
C LYS A 33 12.20 11.96 6.89
N TYR A 34 12.48 10.71 7.24
CA TYR A 34 11.52 9.63 7.00
C TYR A 34 10.26 9.80 7.84
N ALA A 35 9.11 9.75 7.18
CA ALA A 35 7.81 9.83 7.83
C ALA A 35 7.45 8.50 8.52
N GLN A 36 6.45 8.52 9.42
CA GLN A 36 5.92 7.29 10.01
C GLN A 36 5.48 6.27 8.94
N SER A 37 4.98 6.75 7.80
CA SER A 37 4.61 5.92 6.65
C SER A 37 5.78 5.19 6.00
N ALA A 38 7.03 5.52 6.30
CA ALA A 38 8.18 4.78 5.79
C ALA A 38 8.29 3.39 6.43
N VAL A 39 7.80 3.22 7.66
CA VAL A 39 8.03 2.01 8.49
C VAL A 39 6.75 1.40 9.10
N ASN A 40 5.57 1.88 8.71
CA ASN A 40 4.28 1.45 9.26
C ASN A 40 3.75 0.11 8.73
N CYS A 41 4.61 -0.67 8.08
CA CYS A 41 4.30 -2.00 7.57
C CYS A 41 5.33 -3.00 8.10
N ASN A 42 5.08 -4.30 7.87
CA ASN A 42 6.03 -5.36 8.16
C ASN A 42 6.79 -5.79 6.90
N ASN A 43 8.04 -6.22 7.10
CA ASN A 43 8.82 -6.88 6.04
C ASN A 43 8.15 -8.21 5.64
N ARG A 44 8.41 -8.71 4.43
CA ARG A 44 7.91 -10.05 4.02
C ARG A 44 8.73 -11.20 4.59
N ILE A 45 9.98 -10.91 4.94
CA ILE A 45 10.86 -11.79 5.72
C ILE A 45 11.14 -11.15 7.08
N SER A 46 11.80 -11.87 7.99
CA SER A 46 12.09 -11.31 9.32
C SER A 46 12.99 -10.07 9.23
N ASP A 47 12.83 -9.16 10.20
CA ASP A 47 13.68 -7.96 10.30
C ASP A 47 15.18 -8.33 10.35
N ALA A 48 15.52 -9.41 11.04
CA ALA A 48 16.90 -9.93 11.07
C ALA A 48 17.39 -10.38 9.69
N ALA A 49 16.56 -11.05 8.90
CA ALA A 49 16.94 -11.46 7.54
C ALA A 49 17.08 -10.25 6.61
N CYS A 50 16.21 -9.24 6.74
CA CYS A 50 16.37 -7.98 6.02
C CYS A 50 17.66 -7.26 6.41
N LEU A 51 18.04 -7.25 7.69
CA LEU A 51 19.31 -6.66 8.15
C LEU A 51 20.54 -7.41 7.64
N VAL A 52 20.46 -8.72 7.37
CA VAL A 52 21.54 -9.44 6.66
C VAL A 52 21.72 -8.91 5.24
N ILE A 53 20.64 -8.53 4.56
CA ILE A 53 20.67 -8.03 3.18
C ILE A 53 21.11 -6.55 3.16
N TYR A 54 20.43 -5.71 3.94
CA TYR A 54 20.48 -4.24 3.86
C TYR A 54 21.27 -3.58 5.00
N THR A 55 21.82 -4.32 5.96
CA THR A 55 22.75 -3.85 7.01
C THR A 55 22.27 -2.78 8.00
N ALA A 56 21.33 -1.92 7.62
CA ALA A 56 20.71 -0.88 8.41
C ALA A 56 19.22 -0.77 8.06
N ALA A 57 18.41 -0.44 9.06
CA ALA A 57 16.99 -0.15 8.88
C ALA A 57 16.74 1.36 8.99
N VAL A 58 15.87 1.86 8.13
CA VAL A 58 15.33 3.21 8.19
C VAL A 58 14.55 3.41 9.49
N LYS A 59 14.67 4.62 10.07
CA LYS A 59 13.94 5.04 11.27
C LYS A 59 13.15 6.31 11.00
N VAL A 60 12.02 6.46 11.68
CA VAL A 60 11.21 7.68 11.64
C VAL A 60 12.05 8.85 12.16
N ASP A 61 11.88 10.01 11.54
CA ASP A 61 12.60 11.26 11.85
C ASP A 61 14.13 11.20 11.65
N ASP A 62 14.66 10.12 11.09
CA ASP A 62 16.05 10.02 10.66
C ASP A 62 16.23 10.71 9.30
N ASP A 63 17.42 11.26 9.09
CA ASP A 63 17.87 11.96 7.87
C ASP A 63 19.07 11.26 7.19
N THR A 64 19.50 10.12 7.74
CA THR A 64 20.49 9.24 7.11
C THR A 64 19.89 8.59 5.87
N ASP A 65 20.60 8.61 4.74
CA ASP A 65 20.14 7.93 3.53
C ASP A 65 19.97 6.41 3.75
N ARG A 66 19.13 5.79 2.93
CA ARG A 66 18.91 4.33 2.98
C ARG A 66 20.21 3.59 2.71
N ASP A 67 20.28 2.33 3.13
CA ASP A 67 21.34 1.45 2.63
C ASP A 67 21.34 1.46 1.11
N ALA A 68 22.53 1.58 0.51
CA ALA A 68 22.69 1.73 -0.93
C ALA A 68 22.07 0.55 -1.72
N LYS A 69 21.84 -0.62 -1.12
CA LYS A 69 21.15 -1.75 -1.76
C LYS A 69 19.64 -1.58 -1.81
N CYS A 70 19.05 -0.70 -0.98
CA CYS A 70 17.62 -0.41 -1.00
C CYS A 70 17.22 0.34 -2.28
N ALA A 71 18.02 1.33 -2.70
CA ALA A 71 17.68 2.20 -3.83
C ALA A 71 18.77 2.28 -4.90
N GLY A 72 20.04 2.07 -4.56
CA GLY A 72 21.18 2.36 -5.44
C GLY A 72 21.63 3.82 -5.36
N ASN A 73 22.87 4.07 -5.82
CA ASN A 73 23.38 5.41 -6.06
C ASN A 73 24.07 5.44 -7.43
N PRO A 74 23.43 5.98 -8.50
CA PRO A 74 22.11 6.62 -8.51
C PRO A 74 20.96 5.64 -8.27
N VAL A 75 19.77 6.17 -7.97
CA VAL A 75 18.56 5.38 -7.72
C VAL A 75 18.24 4.49 -8.92
N ASN A 76 18.11 3.20 -8.66
CA ASN A 76 17.74 2.16 -9.60
C ASN A 76 16.31 1.65 -9.27
N PRO A 77 15.33 1.86 -10.17
CA PRO A 77 13.95 1.45 -9.93
C PRO A 77 13.76 -0.04 -9.63
N ALA A 78 14.60 -0.93 -10.18
CA ALA A 78 14.50 -2.35 -9.91
C ALA A 78 14.96 -2.72 -8.48
N LEU A 79 15.96 -2.00 -7.94
CA LEU A 79 16.36 -2.17 -6.55
C LEU A 79 15.27 -1.66 -5.60
N VAL A 80 14.71 -0.49 -5.90
CA VAL A 80 13.58 0.06 -5.15
C VAL A 80 12.41 -0.92 -5.14
N GLN A 81 12.05 -1.49 -6.29
CA GLN A 81 10.97 -2.48 -6.35
C GLN A 81 11.28 -3.74 -5.54
N GLY A 82 12.49 -4.28 -5.63
CA GLY A 82 12.91 -5.42 -4.81
C GLY A 82 12.87 -5.12 -3.31
N ALA A 83 13.24 -3.90 -2.91
CA ALA A 83 13.16 -3.44 -1.54
C ALA A 83 11.69 -3.32 -1.06
N ILE A 84 10.79 -2.78 -1.89
CA ILE A 84 9.34 -2.71 -1.62
C ILE A 84 8.76 -4.12 -1.44
N ASP A 85 9.15 -5.07 -2.28
CA ASP A 85 8.56 -6.41 -2.32
C ASP A 85 9.03 -7.31 -1.16
N ILE A 86 10.28 -7.15 -0.70
CA ILE A 86 10.89 -8.07 0.27
C ILE A 86 11.04 -7.43 1.66
N CYS A 87 11.60 -6.22 1.73
CA CYS A 87 11.97 -5.56 2.98
C CYS A 87 11.52 -4.10 3.05
N PRO A 88 10.23 -3.80 2.81
CA PRO A 88 9.75 -2.43 2.71
C PRO A 88 9.93 -1.64 4.01
N LYS A 89 9.82 -2.29 5.18
CA LYS A 89 10.02 -1.64 6.48
C LYS A 89 11.48 -1.27 6.69
N THR A 90 12.38 -2.22 6.45
CA THR A 90 13.83 -2.03 6.62
C THR A 90 14.34 -0.93 5.70
N CYS A 91 13.90 -0.94 4.44
CA CYS A 91 14.28 0.06 3.45
C CYS A 91 13.41 1.33 3.50
N GLY A 92 12.49 1.50 4.45
CA GLY A 92 11.72 2.75 4.56
C GLY A 92 10.79 3.03 3.37
N PHE A 93 10.23 2.00 2.76
CA PHE A 93 9.35 2.05 1.60
C PHE A 93 7.92 1.57 1.88
N CYS A 94 7.51 1.46 3.14
CA CYS A 94 6.14 1.03 3.47
C CYS A 94 5.06 1.86 2.77
N CYS A 95 5.25 3.17 2.62
CA CYS A 95 4.31 4.06 1.93
C CYS A 95 4.12 3.74 0.45
N LEU A 96 5.03 2.96 -0.14
CA LEU A 96 4.99 2.49 -1.52
C LEU A 96 4.53 1.02 -1.63
N THR A 97 4.09 0.40 -0.54
CA THR A 97 3.47 -0.91 -0.60
C THR A 97 1.97 -0.79 -0.91
N PRO A 98 1.36 -1.68 -1.71
CA PRO A 98 -0.04 -1.54 -2.12
C PRO A 98 -1.01 -1.35 -0.95
N ALA A 99 -0.76 -2.02 0.18
CA ALA A 99 -1.56 -1.91 1.39
C ALA A 99 -1.59 -0.49 1.99
N PHE A 100 -0.55 0.32 1.76
CA PHE A 100 -0.37 1.65 2.35
C PHE A 100 -0.31 2.78 1.30
N MET A 101 -0.39 2.46 0.00
CA MET A 101 -0.35 3.42 -1.11
C MET A 101 -1.72 4.07 -1.38
N CYS A 102 -2.22 4.83 -0.42
CA CYS A 102 -3.39 5.69 -0.59
C CYS A 102 -3.36 6.81 0.45
N GLU A 103 -4.44 7.59 0.56
CA GLU A 103 -4.60 8.61 1.59
C GLU A 103 -5.71 8.26 2.57
N ASP A 104 -5.51 8.65 3.83
CA ASP A 104 -6.59 8.67 4.81
C ASP A 104 -7.61 9.76 4.45
N LYS A 105 -8.83 9.59 4.96
CA LYS A 105 -9.89 10.57 4.76
C LYS A 105 -9.48 11.89 5.40
N ARG A 106 -9.69 13.01 4.70
CA ARG A 106 -9.34 14.36 5.21
C ARG A 106 -10.02 14.71 6.53
N GLN A 107 -11.24 14.18 6.74
CA GLN A 107 -12.02 14.34 7.96
C GLN A 107 -12.52 12.95 8.37
N PRO A 108 -11.67 12.15 9.03
CA PRO A 108 -12.04 10.83 9.49
C PRO A 108 -12.90 10.93 10.76
N ARG A 109 -13.75 9.94 11.01
CA ARG A 109 -14.53 9.83 12.25
C ARG A 109 -13.62 9.48 13.44
N ILE A 110 -12.45 8.92 13.18
CA ILE A 110 -11.45 8.49 14.16
C ILE A 110 -10.11 9.19 13.86
N PRO A 111 -9.35 9.64 14.86
CA PRO A 111 -8.04 10.26 14.63
C PRO A 111 -7.01 9.23 14.12
N CYS A 112 -6.84 9.14 12.79
CA CYS A 112 -5.95 8.15 12.18
C CYS A 112 -4.53 8.19 12.75
N ALA A 113 -3.97 9.38 12.99
CA ALA A 113 -2.62 9.56 13.55
C ALA A 113 -2.40 8.95 14.95
N SER A 114 -3.47 8.57 15.66
CA SER A 114 -3.40 7.97 17.00
C SER A 114 -3.67 6.47 17.01
N LEU A 115 -3.91 5.85 15.86
CA LEU A 115 -4.18 4.42 15.77
C LEU A 115 -2.91 3.59 16.00
N THR A 116 -3.02 2.55 16.82
CA THR A 116 -1.99 1.52 16.97
C THR A 116 -2.21 0.39 15.96
N GLU A 117 -1.18 -0.44 15.75
CA GLU A 117 -1.29 -1.65 14.91
C GLU A 117 -2.42 -2.57 15.38
N GLU A 118 -2.55 -2.80 16.70
CA GLU A 118 -3.64 -3.60 17.29
C GLU A 118 -5.03 -3.01 17.00
N MET A 119 -5.16 -1.68 17.03
CA MET A 119 -6.43 -1.04 16.66
C MET A 119 -6.77 -1.28 15.19
N CYS A 120 -5.76 -1.30 14.31
CA CYS A 120 -5.92 -1.59 12.89
C CYS A 120 -6.33 -3.04 12.58
N GLU A 121 -6.05 -3.97 13.50
CA GLU A 121 -6.44 -5.39 13.40
C GLU A 121 -7.86 -5.68 13.93
N SER A 122 -8.51 -4.68 14.54
CA SER A 122 -9.84 -4.85 15.11
C SER A 122 -10.89 -5.20 14.05
N ALA A 123 -11.43 -6.42 14.11
CA ALA A 123 -12.52 -6.86 13.23
C ALA A 123 -13.78 -6.00 13.35
N VAL A 124 -14.03 -5.40 14.52
CA VAL A 124 -15.21 -4.56 14.78
C VAL A 124 -15.08 -3.22 14.08
N TRP A 125 -13.90 -2.61 14.11
CA TRP A 125 -13.64 -1.30 13.50
C TRP A 125 -13.26 -1.38 12.03
N ARG A 126 -13.09 -2.60 11.50
CA ARG A 126 -12.54 -2.85 10.17
C ARG A 126 -13.14 -1.98 9.07
N SER A 127 -14.48 -1.95 8.95
CA SER A 127 -15.14 -1.17 7.90
C SER A 127 -14.94 0.35 8.06
N ILE A 128 -14.89 0.85 9.29
CA ILE A 128 -14.65 2.27 9.59
C ILE A 128 -13.20 2.63 9.25
N LEU A 129 -12.25 1.76 9.61
CA LEU A 129 -10.83 1.96 9.32
C LEU A 129 -10.52 1.87 7.83
N GLU A 130 -11.18 0.98 7.08
CA GLU A 130 -11.06 0.91 5.61
C GLU A 130 -11.54 2.20 4.93
N GLU A 131 -12.58 2.84 5.46
CA GLU A 131 -13.13 4.08 4.89
C GLU A 131 -12.35 5.32 5.33
N ASP A 132 -11.97 5.38 6.61
CA ASP A 132 -11.45 6.61 7.23
C ASP A 132 -9.93 6.65 7.30
N CYS A 133 -9.30 5.51 7.64
CA CYS A 133 -7.86 5.42 7.89
C CYS A 133 -7.14 4.31 7.09
N PRO A 134 -7.44 4.13 5.78
CA PRO A 134 -6.88 3.02 5.02
C PRO A 134 -5.36 3.12 4.83
N LYS A 135 -4.79 4.33 4.73
CA LYS A 135 -3.33 4.49 4.65
C LYS A 135 -2.69 4.12 5.97
N THR A 136 -3.19 4.66 7.07
CA THR A 136 -2.60 4.39 8.40
C THR A 136 -2.64 2.90 8.74
N CYS A 137 -3.75 2.22 8.46
CA CYS A 137 -3.94 0.82 8.82
C CYS A 137 -3.52 -0.21 7.76
N GLY A 138 -2.97 0.22 6.62
CA GLY A 138 -2.55 -0.73 5.59
C GLY A 138 -3.72 -1.38 4.83
N LEU A 139 -4.83 -0.65 4.67
CA LEU A 139 -6.10 -1.13 4.10
C LEU A 139 -6.40 -0.50 2.74
N CYS A 140 -5.41 0.09 2.07
CA CYS A 140 -5.61 0.73 0.77
C CYS A 140 -6.12 -0.24 -0.31
N THR A 141 -5.81 -1.53 -0.17
CA THR A 141 -6.30 -2.63 -1.02
C THR A 141 -7.51 -3.37 -0.47
N ALA A 142 -8.08 -2.91 0.64
CA ALA A 142 -9.28 -3.52 1.20
C ALA A 142 -10.54 -3.09 0.44
N GLY A 143 -11.52 -4.00 0.38
CA GLY A 143 -12.79 -3.78 -0.29
C GLY A 143 -12.78 -4.14 -1.79
N PRO A 144 -13.93 -3.98 -2.48
CA PRO A 144 -14.11 -4.42 -3.86
C PRO A 144 -13.46 -3.48 -4.90
N CYS A 145 -13.00 -2.31 -4.49
CA CYS A 145 -12.33 -1.36 -5.37
C CYS A 145 -10.98 -0.92 -4.81
N PHE A 146 -9.92 -1.39 -5.47
CA PHE A 146 -8.54 -1.01 -5.20
C PHE A 146 -7.74 -1.00 -6.50
N ASP A 147 -6.52 -0.47 -6.43
CA ASP A 147 -5.56 -0.52 -7.52
C ASP A 147 -4.69 -1.77 -7.39
N GLU A 148 -4.69 -2.60 -8.43
CA GLU A 148 -3.92 -3.84 -8.51
C GLU A 148 -2.49 -3.56 -9.00
N ALA A 149 -2.30 -2.56 -9.86
CA ALA A 149 -0.98 -2.17 -10.32
C ALA A 149 -0.32 -1.18 -9.35
N PRO A 150 1.01 -1.32 -9.10
CA PRO A 150 1.74 -0.29 -8.41
C PRO A 150 1.80 1.00 -9.24
N GLY A 151 1.93 2.12 -8.56
CA GLY A 151 2.22 3.41 -9.21
C GLY A 151 1.06 4.06 -9.96
N CYS A 152 -0.19 3.60 -9.80
CA CYS A 152 -1.36 4.23 -10.41
C CYS A 152 -1.50 5.73 -10.05
N GLY A 153 -1.06 6.13 -8.85
CA GLY A 153 -1.08 7.53 -8.37
C GLY A 153 0.16 8.36 -8.71
N LEU A 154 1.17 7.81 -9.38
CA LEU A 154 2.37 8.56 -9.77
C LEU A 154 2.01 9.67 -10.77
N ASP A 155 2.81 10.74 -10.76
CA ASP A 155 2.68 11.89 -11.66
C ASP A 155 1.24 12.44 -11.73
N ASN A 156 0.58 12.59 -10.57
CA ASN A 156 -0.82 13.02 -10.47
C ASN A 156 -1.78 12.15 -11.28
N ALA A 157 -1.52 10.85 -11.35
CA ALA A 157 -2.34 9.87 -12.04
C ALA A 157 -2.53 10.17 -13.54
N VAL A 158 -1.51 10.71 -14.22
CA VAL A 158 -1.52 10.98 -15.68
C VAL A 158 -1.93 9.75 -16.50
N ILE A 159 -1.61 8.54 -16.02
CA ILE A 159 -2.00 7.29 -16.66
C ILE A 159 -3.53 7.18 -16.89
N CYS A 160 -4.34 7.76 -15.99
CA CYS A 160 -5.80 7.75 -16.08
C CYS A 160 -6.35 8.55 -17.28
N GLN A 161 -5.55 9.46 -17.85
CA GLN A 161 -5.95 10.30 -18.99
C GLN A 161 -5.57 9.69 -20.34
N SER A 162 -4.74 8.65 -20.35
CA SER A 162 -4.24 8.02 -21.57
C SER A 162 -5.28 7.08 -22.18
N LYS A 163 -5.81 7.43 -23.36
CA LYS A 163 -6.73 6.56 -24.11
C LYS A 163 -6.13 5.19 -24.45
N ASN A 164 -4.82 5.14 -24.73
CA ASN A 164 -4.14 3.89 -25.06
C ASN A 164 -4.05 2.93 -23.86
N LEU A 165 -4.18 3.46 -22.64
CA LEU A 165 -4.13 2.68 -21.41
C LEU A 165 -5.50 2.53 -20.77
N GLU A 166 -6.59 2.94 -21.43
CA GLU A 166 -7.94 2.92 -20.88
C GLU A 166 -8.32 1.53 -20.31
N SER A 167 -8.02 0.46 -21.05
CA SER A 167 -8.27 -0.92 -20.60
C SER A 167 -7.39 -1.32 -19.42
N PHE A 168 -6.14 -0.84 -19.39
CA PHE A 168 -5.21 -1.07 -18.27
C PHE A 168 -5.70 -0.35 -17.02
N VAL A 169 -6.02 0.95 -17.09
CA VAL A 169 -6.42 1.73 -15.92
C VAL A 169 -7.78 1.31 -15.37
N LYS A 170 -8.73 0.93 -16.24
CA LYS A 170 -10.02 0.36 -15.82
C LYS A 170 -9.88 -1.00 -15.13
N LYS A 171 -8.81 -1.75 -15.39
CA LYS A 171 -8.58 -3.04 -14.74
C LYS A 171 -7.73 -2.90 -13.48
N TYR A 172 -6.59 -2.23 -13.59
CA TYR A 172 -5.52 -2.26 -12.60
C TYR A 172 -5.40 -0.97 -11.77
N CYS A 173 -6.04 0.14 -12.17
CA CYS A 173 -6.00 1.43 -11.47
C CYS A 173 -7.42 1.95 -11.15
N LYS A 174 -8.35 1.06 -10.80
CA LYS A 174 -9.77 1.38 -10.65
C LYS A 174 -10.04 2.46 -9.62
N LYS A 175 -9.36 2.40 -8.48
CA LYS A 175 -9.57 3.34 -7.37
C LYS A 175 -8.98 4.68 -7.71
N THR A 176 -7.70 4.72 -8.10
CA THR A 176 -7.02 5.97 -8.45
C THR A 176 -7.70 6.67 -9.64
N CYS A 177 -8.11 5.93 -10.67
CA CYS A 177 -8.73 6.52 -11.85
C CYS A 177 -10.26 6.67 -11.77
N GLY A 178 -10.88 6.39 -10.61
CA GLY A 178 -12.31 6.63 -10.38
C GLY A 178 -13.28 5.64 -11.03
N TYR A 179 -12.81 4.46 -11.44
CA TYR A 179 -13.62 3.39 -12.04
C TYR A 179 -14.29 2.46 -11.03
N CYS A 180 -14.28 2.79 -9.73
CA CYS A 180 -14.97 2.00 -8.71
C CYS A 180 -16.49 1.86 -8.95
N ASN A 181 -17.09 2.82 -9.64
CA ASN A 181 -18.52 2.83 -9.96
C ASN A 181 -18.83 2.22 -11.33
N ASP A 182 -17.80 1.95 -12.15
CA ASP A 182 -17.94 1.19 -13.38
C ASP A 182 -18.05 -0.30 -13.00
N THR A 183 -19.22 -0.68 -12.49
CA THR A 183 -19.67 -2.07 -12.35
C THR A 183 -19.85 -2.72 -13.73
N THR A 184 -18.82 -2.70 -14.57
CA THR A 184 -18.59 -3.78 -15.50
C THR A 184 -18.00 -4.91 -14.66
N THR A 185 -18.89 -5.79 -14.20
CA THR A 185 -18.64 -7.16 -13.75
C THR A 185 -17.16 -7.52 -13.74
N ALA A 186 -16.51 -7.39 -12.58
CA ALA A 186 -15.25 -8.07 -12.36
C ALA A 186 -15.49 -9.57 -12.63
N PRO A 187 -14.59 -10.24 -13.37
CA PRO A 187 -14.55 -11.70 -13.34
C PRO A 187 -14.37 -12.10 -11.88
N SER A 188 -15.38 -12.79 -11.34
CA SER A 188 -15.31 -13.45 -10.06
C SER A 188 -14.11 -14.39 -10.07
N VAL A 189 -13.04 -14.02 -9.36
CA VAL A 189 -11.95 -14.94 -9.04
C VAL A 189 -12.54 -15.99 -8.09
N PRO A 190 -12.58 -17.27 -8.47
CA PRO A 190 -12.98 -18.33 -7.54
C PRO A 190 -11.79 -18.56 -6.60
N GLY A 191 -11.88 -18.14 -5.32
CA GLY A 191 -10.88 -18.57 -4.34
C GLY A 191 -10.60 -17.71 -3.10
N ALA A 192 -11.17 -16.52 -2.91
CA ALA A 192 -10.92 -15.74 -1.68
C ALA A 192 -12.06 -15.90 -0.66
N PRO A 193 -11.78 -16.34 0.59
CA PRO A 193 -12.77 -16.43 1.65
C PRO A 193 -12.95 -15.05 2.32
N GLY A 194 -14.01 -14.34 1.97
CA GLY A 194 -14.37 -13.11 2.67
C GLY A 194 -15.20 -12.16 1.83
N VAL A 195 -16.45 -11.98 2.25
CA VAL A 195 -17.37 -10.92 1.84
C VAL A 195 -17.92 -11.00 0.41
N GLY A 196 -18.78 -11.99 0.21
CA GLY A 196 -19.78 -11.99 -0.85
C GLY A 196 -20.93 -12.89 -0.43
N CYS A 197 -21.96 -12.34 0.19
CA CYS A 197 -23.16 -13.10 0.53
C CYS A 197 -23.99 -13.28 -0.74
N GLY A 198 -23.76 -14.39 -1.44
CA GLY A 198 -24.21 -14.64 -2.80
C GLY A 198 -25.70 -14.39 -3.04
N SER A 199 -26.01 -13.78 -4.19
CA SER A 199 -27.36 -13.52 -4.68
C SER A 199 -27.48 -13.76 -6.19
N ASP A 200 -26.95 -14.89 -6.67
CA ASP A 200 -27.00 -15.23 -8.10
C ASP A 200 -28.46 -15.26 -8.61
N PRO A 201 -28.78 -14.64 -9.77
CA PRO A 201 -30.13 -14.66 -10.33
C PRO A 201 -30.72 -16.07 -10.53
N LYS A 202 -29.88 -17.11 -10.65
CA LYS A 202 -30.29 -18.51 -10.82
C LYS A 202 -30.54 -19.22 -9.49
N CYS A 203 -30.27 -18.60 -8.34
CA CYS A 203 -30.47 -19.21 -7.03
C CYS A 203 -31.88 -19.76 -6.83
N GLN A 204 -32.91 -19.06 -7.30
CA GLN A 204 -34.29 -19.54 -7.22
C GLN A 204 -34.49 -20.92 -7.86
N ASN A 205 -33.80 -21.21 -8.96
CA ASN A 205 -33.87 -22.50 -9.63
C ASN A 205 -32.97 -23.54 -8.95
N TRP A 206 -31.78 -23.15 -8.49
CA TRP A 206 -30.87 -24.04 -7.79
C TRP A 206 -31.41 -24.49 -6.43
N ILE A 207 -32.04 -23.60 -5.67
CA ILE A 207 -32.70 -23.92 -4.40
C ILE A 207 -33.83 -24.92 -4.61
N LYS A 208 -34.66 -24.73 -5.64
CA LYS A 208 -35.70 -25.70 -6.02
C LYS A 208 -35.13 -27.08 -6.33
N ASN A 209 -33.89 -27.14 -6.83
CA ASN A 209 -33.16 -28.37 -7.12
C ASN A 209 -32.25 -28.84 -5.96
N GLY A 210 -32.45 -28.32 -4.74
CA GLY A 210 -31.76 -28.81 -3.53
C GLY A 210 -30.36 -28.24 -3.29
N PHE A 211 -29.99 -27.11 -3.91
CA PHE A 211 -28.64 -26.55 -3.80
C PHE A 211 -28.17 -26.28 -2.37
N CYS A 212 -29.03 -25.70 -1.52
CA CYS A 212 -28.66 -25.36 -0.13
C CYS A 212 -28.39 -26.59 0.75
N THR A 213 -29.04 -27.72 0.47
CA THR A 213 -28.93 -28.96 1.24
C THR A 213 -28.03 -30.01 0.57
N SER A 214 -27.51 -29.72 -0.61
CA SER A 214 -26.64 -30.62 -1.36
C SER A 214 -25.31 -30.87 -0.65
N THR A 215 -24.85 -32.11 -0.63
CA THR A 215 -23.51 -32.51 -0.16
C THR A 215 -22.46 -32.41 -1.27
N PHE A 216 -22.87 -32.21 -2.52
CA PHE A 216 -21.97 -32.07 -3.67
C PHE A 216 -21.29 -30.68 -3.70
N TYR A 217 -22.00 -29.65 -3.24
CA TYR A 217 -21.47 -28.28 -3.17
C TYR A 217 -20.94 -27.98 -1.77
N SER A 218 -19.74 -27.40 -1.68
CA SER A 218 -19.17 -26.94 -0.42
C SER A 218 -19.97 -25.76 0.16
N ASP A 219 -19.91 -25.57 1.47
CA ASP A 219 -20.57 -24.44 2.13
C ASP A 219 -20.02 -23.08 1.67
N ALA A 220 -18.75 -23.04 1.23
CA ALA A 220 -18.17 -21.88 0.58
C ALA A 220 -18.85 -21.55 -0.75
N GLN A 221 -19.11 -22.55 -1.60
CA GLN A 221 -19.85 -22.36 -2.85
C GLN A 221 -21.30 -21.95 -2.59
N LYS A 222 -21.96 -22.57 -1.60
CA LYS A 222 -23.33 -22.20 -1.23
C LYS A 222 -23.40 -20.75 -0.76
N ARG A 223 -22.44 -20.31 0.07
CA ARG A 223 -22.30 -18.91 0.52
C ARG A 223 -22.00 -17.96 -0.63
N GLN A 224 -21.11 -18.34 -1.55
CA GLN A 224 -20.69 -17.53 -2.68
C GLN A 224 -21.82 -17.29 -3.69
N TYR A 225 -22.62 -18.32 -4.00
CA TYR A 225 -23.65 -18.22 -5.04
C TYR A 225 -25.01 -17.81 -4.47
N CYS A 226 -25.45 -18.45 -3.38
CA CYS A 226 -26.80 -18.30 -2.82
C CYS A 226 -26.81 -18.10 -1.30
N GLY A 227 -25.83 -17.40 -0.74
CA GLY A 227 -25.66 -17.25 0.70
C GLY A 227 -26.93 -16.78 1.42
N ARG A 228 -27.51 -15.65 0.97
CA ARG A 228 -28.76 -15.08 1.52
C ARG A 228 -29.95 -16.03 1.37
N PRO A 229 -30.26 -16.52 0.15
CA PRO A 229 -31.36 -17.46 -0.04
C PRO A 229 -31.20 -18.81 0.68
N CYS A 230 -29.98 -19.24 0.97
CA CYS A 230 -29.68 -20.46 1.72
C CYS A 230 -29.54 -20.23 3.23
N GLY A 231 -29.65 -18.99 3.72
CA GLY A 231 -29.51 -18.67 5.16
C GLY A 231 -28.11 -18.89 5.72
N LEU A 232 -27.07 -18.81 4.89
CA LEU A 232 -25.67 -19.02 5.27
C LEU A 232 -24.91 -17.72 5.58
N CYS A 233 -25.58 -16.61 5.32
CA CYS A 233 -25.37 -15.20 5.62
C CYS A 233 -26.70 -14.49 5.26
#